data_AF-A0A496N3X8-F1
#
_entry.id   AF-A0A496N3X8-F1
#
_cell.length_a   1.000
_cell.length_b   1.000
_cell.length_c   1.000
_cell.angle_alpha   90.00
_cell.angle_beta   90.00
_cell.angle_gamma   90.00
#
_symmetry.space_group_name_H-M   'P 1'
#
loop_
_entity.id
_entity.type
_entity.pdbx_description
1 polymer ?
#
loop_
_entity_poly.entity_id
_entity_poly.type
_entity_poly.pdbx_seq_one_letter_code
_entity_poly.pdbx_strand_id
1 'polypeptide(L)'
;MVKIKHSVSTRIANYLIVIIIFVGVIASLSFTLMAGNRSYAEAINVSGSLRMQSYRLLYDMEHQPELVEKGLQQYRESLYSQSLRNIHHQFFVSEDVKSSYDNLIMRWEKMESFAQQKNFVEYQRDIANYVAQVDQFVSALQYSAEQRWILAVWVIALSLLLIFVMVSYVNWYTRKAVVRPLEQLTQASIQVQMGQFKHIPLDVDKEDEIGNLARTFTKMSSELGKLYSSLEATVNEKTQKLQQTNRSLTTLYHCSQLVTTNNINGKILQMVMQNIMSSEHLRYLELEVLDAEHWNICLGTKQPLIECQQTDVSMEGETLAILHWQAGLPCPDLRTMNNLAQ
;
A
#
# COMPACT_ATOMS: atom_id res chain seq x y z
N MET A 1 -4.53 12.45 19.13
CA MET A 1 -4.18 11.21 18.42
C MET A 1 -5.30 10.88 17.45
N VAL A 2 -5.04 10.82 16.14
CA VAL A 2 -6.02 10.30 15.17
C VAL A 2 -6.15 8.79 15.43
N LYS A 3 -7.37 8.33 15.69
CA LYS A 3 -7.66 6.93 16.01
C LYS A 3 -7.53 6.11 14.74
N ILE A 4 -6.51 5.26 14.64
CA ILE A 4 -6.34 4.30 13.54
C ILE A 4 -7.53 3.32 13.63
N LYS A 5 -8.44 3.38 12.67
CA LYS A 5 -9.62 2.50 12.64
C LYS A 5 -9.31 1.18 11.93
N HIS A 6 -8.37 1.18 10.99
CA HIS A 6 -8.09 0.03 10.16
C HIS A 6 -6.58 -0.18 9.95
N SER A 7 -5.95 -0.98 10.81
CA SER A 7 -4.52 -1.30 10.66
C SER A 7 -4.25 -2.14 9.41
N VAL A 8 -3.34 -1.69 8.55
CA VAL A 8 -2.91 -2.46 7.37
C VAL A 8 -2.13 -3.70 7.80
N SER A 9 -1.30 -3.57 8.83
CA SER A 9 -0.51 -4.69 9.38
C SER A 9 -1.41 -5.80 9.91
N THR A 10 -2.44 -5.46 10.72
CA THR A 10 -3.39 -6.46 11.24
C THR A 10 -4.18 -7.13 10.12
N ARG A 11 -4.58 -6.40 9.07
CA ARG A 11 -5.27 -6.99 7.91
C ARG A 11 -4.40 -8.00 7.17
N ILE A 12 -3.14 -7.65 6.90
CA ILE A 12 -2.18 -8.56 6.26
C ILE A 12 -1.96 -9.79 7.14
N ALA A 13 -1.74 -9.61 8.44
CA ALA A 13 -1.58 -10.71 9.39
C ALA A 13 -2.79 -11.65 9.40
N ASN A 14 -4.01 -11.09 9.42
CA ASN A 14 -5.24 -11.89 9.36
C ASN A 14 -5.35 -12.70 8.07
N TYR A 15 -5.00 -12.11 6.91
CA TYR A 15 -4.98 -12.86 5.66
C TYR A 15 -3.97 -14.01 5.68
N LEU A 16 -2.77 -13.79 6.23
CA LEU A 16 -1.76 -14.84 6.37
C LEU A 16 -2.23 -15.97 7.31
N ILE A 17 -2.86 -15.63 8.44
CA ILE A 17 -3.43 -16.62 9.37
C ILE A 17 -4.50 -17.47 8.67
N VAL A 18 -5.40 -16.83 7.92
CA VAL A 18 -6.44 -17.55 7.15
C VAL A 18 -5.80 -18.52 6.14
N ILE A 19 -4.74 -18.10 5.43
CA ILE A 19 -4.01 -18.98 4.51
C ILE A 19 -3.38 -20.16 5.26
N ILE A 20 -2.74 -19.92 6.41
CA ILE A 20 -2.12 -20.99 7.21
C ILE A 20 -3.15 -22.00 7.70
N ILE A 21 -4.29 -21.53 8.22
CA ILE A 21 -5.39 -22.40 8.66
C ILE A 21 -5.90 -23.21 7.48
N PHE A 22 -6.10 -22.58 6.32
CA PHE A 22 -6.58 -23.25 5.12
C PHE A 22 -5.63 -24.35 4.65
N VAL A 23 -4.32 -24.07 4.61
CA VAL A 23 -3.28 -25.07 4.31
C VAL A 23 -3.32 -26.22 5.31
N GLY A 24 -3.47 -25.94 6.61
CA GLY A 24 -3.57 -26.97 7.66
C GLY A 24 -4.79 -27.89 7.46
N VAL A 25 -5.94 -27.32 7.10
CA VAL A 25 -7.16 -28.09 6.80
C VAL A 25 -6.95 -29.00 5.58
N ILE A 26 -6.35 -28.48 4.50
CA ILE A 26 -6.07 -29.27 3.28
C ILE A 26 -5.08 -30.40 3.58
N ALA A 27 -4.04 -30.13 4.37
CA ALA A 27 -3.05 -31.14 4.76
C ALA A 27 -3.69 -32.25 5.60
N SER A 28 -4.53 -31.88 6.57
CA SER A 28 -5.27 -32.85 7.39
C SER A 28 -6.22 -33.69 6.55
N LEU A 29 -6.99 -33.07 5.65
CA LEU A 29 -7.88 -33.77 4.73
C LEU A 29 -7.10 -34.75 3.82
N SER A 30 -5.98 -34.31 3.26
CA SER A 30 -5.12 -35.14 2.42
C SER A 30 -4.57 -36.35 3.18
N PHE A 31 -4.16 -36.15 4.44
CA PHE A 31 -3.70 -37.23 5.30
C PHE A 31 -4.81 -38.27 5.58
N THR A 32 -6.03 -37.80 5.90
CA THR A 32 -7.18 -38.69 6.11
C THR A 32 -7.53 -39.50 4.86
N LEU A 33 -7.51 -38.86 3.67
CA LEU A 33 -7.75 -39.54 2.40
C LEU A 33 -6.69 -40.63 2.13
N MET A 34 -5.41 -40.33 2.39
CA MET A 34 -4.32 -41.29 2.20
C MET A 34 -4.38 -42.46 3.19
N ALA A 35 -4.72 -42.21 4.45
CA ALA A 35 -4.88 -43.26 5.46
C ALA A 35 -5.98 -44.26 5.09
N GLY A 36 -7.07 -43.80 4.47
CA GLY A 36 -8.18 -44.63 4.01
C GLY A 36 -7.83 -45.63 2.89
N ASN A 37 -6.78 -45.35 2.08
CA ASN A 37 -6.40 -46.21 0.97
C ASN A 37 -5.76 -47.55 1.39
N ARG A 38 -5.16 -47.64 2.58
CA ARG A 38 -4.56 -48.90 3.07
C ARG A 38 -5.58 -50.03 3.18
N SER A 39 -6.80 -49.70 3.62
CA SER A 39 -7.89 -50.67 3.78
C SER A 39 -8.33 -51.29 2.45
N TYR A 40 -8.29 -50.53 1.35
CA TYR A 40 -8.66 -51.02 0.03
C TYR A 40 -7.64 -51.98 -0.55
N ALA A 41 -6.34 -51.68 -0.39
CA ALA A 41 -5.28 -52.56 -0.86
C ALA A 41 -5.35 -53.94 -0.18
N GLU A 42 -5.62 -53.96 1.13
CA GLU A 42 -5.81 -55.19 1.89
C GLU A 42 -7.06 -55.97 1.43
N ALA A 43 -8.20 -55.28 1.29
CA ALA A 43 -9.45 -55.88 0.82
C ALA A 43 -9.31 -56.49 -0.59
N ILE A 44 -8.63 -55.81 -1.51
CA ILE A 44 -8.35 -56.31 -2.87
C ILE A 44 -7.46 -57.56 -2.81
N ASN A 45 -6.42 -57.57 -1.95
CA ASN A 45 -5.53 -58.71 -1.79
C ASN A 45 -6.25 -59.94 -1.22
N VAL A 46 -7.02 -59.75 -0.14
CA VAL A 46 -7.80 -60.83 0.49
C VAL A 46 -8.84 -61.38 -0.50
N SER A 47 -9.57 -60.51 -1.19
CA SER A 47 -10.54 -60.90 -2.23
C SER A 47 -9.87 -61.64 -3.39
N GLY A 48 -8.64 -61.24 -3.75
CA GLY A 48 -7.82 -61.96 -4.72
C GLY A 48 -7.53 -63.40 -4.29
N SER A 49 -7.23 -63.61 -3.00
CA SER A 49 -6.98 -64.94 -2.46
C SER A 49 -8.22 -65.85 -2.49
N LEU A 50 -9.44 -65.29 -2.38
CA LEU A 50 -10.68 -66.07 -2.41
C LEU A 50 -10.80 -66.87 -3.71
N ARG A 51 -10.47 -66.26 -4.87
CA ARG A 51 -10.50 -66.95 -6.18
C ARG A 51 -9.63 -68.19 -6.20
N MET A 52 -8.39 -68.06 -5.70
CA MET A 52 -7.45 -69.17 -5.60
C MET A 52 -7.98 -70.23 -4.64
N GLN A 53 -8.47 -69.82 -3.47
CA GLN A 53 -8.99 -70.75 -2.46
C GLN A 53 -10.23 -71.51 -2.95
N SER A 54 -11.11 -70.89 -3.74
CA SER A 54 -12.28 -71.56 -4.31
C SER A 54 -11.89 -72.66 -5.31
N TYR A 55 -10.88 -72.44 -6.16
CA TYR A 55 -10.35 -73.48 -7.05
C TYR A 55 -9.53 -74.53 -6.30
N ARG A 56 -8.77 -74.14 -5.28
CA ARG A 56 -8.05 -75.08 -4.41
C ARG A 56 -9.02 -76.05 -3.73
N LEU A 57 -10.17 -75.58 -3.27
CA LEU A 57 -11.21 -76.44 -2.71
C LEU A 57 -11.77 -77.44 -3.73
N LEU A 58 -11.95 -77.05 -5.00
CA LEU A 58 -12.31 -78.01 -6.05
C LEU A 58 -11.25 -79.11 -6.19
N TYR A 59 -9.97 -78.73 -6.19
CA TYR A 59 -8.86 -79.66 -6.26
C TYR A 59 -8.81 -80.61 -5.04
N ASP A 60 -8.93 -80.06 -3.83
CA ASP A 60 -8.91 -80.81 -2.57
C ASP A 60 -10.10 -81.79 -2.50
N MET A 61 -11.28 -81.41 -2.99
CA MET A 61 -12.45 -82.29 -3.03
C MET A 61 -12.22 -83.55 -3.88
N GLU A 62 -11.39 -83.47 -4.93
CA GLU A 62 -11.10 -84.60 -5.82
C GLU A 62 -9.89 -85.41 -5.35
N HIS A 63 -8.84 -84.75 -4.85
CA HIS A 63 -7.53 -85.38 -4.62
C HIS A 63 -7.14 -85.51 -3.14
N GLN A 64 -7.62 -84.64 -2.26
CA GLN A 64 -7.20 -84.51 -0.85
C GLN A 64 -8.39 -84.19 0.06
N PRO A 65 -9.41 -85.08 0.12
CA PRO A 65 -10.68 -84.80 0.81
C PRO A 65 -10.52 -84.49 2.31
N GLU A 66 -9.43 -84.95 2.94
CA GLU A 66 -9.07 -84.64 4.32
C GLU A 66 -8.70 -83.16 4.55
N LEU A 67 -8.31 -82.42 3.50
CA LEU A 67 -7.97 -81.00 3.58
C LEU A 67 -9.17 -80.07 3.35
N VAL A 68 -10.30 -80.58 2.86
CA VAL A 68 -11.47 -79.75 2.49
C VAL A 68 -11.95 -78.91 3.66
N GLU A 69 -12.09 -79.49 4.87
CA GLU A 69 -12.55 -78.74 6.05
C GLU A 69 -11.57 -77.61 6.43
N LYS A 70 -10.26 -77.88 6.34
CA LYS A 70 -9.23 -76.86 6.56
C LYS A 70 -9.31 -75.76 5.49
N GLY A 71 -9.56 -76.13 4.23
CA GLY A 71 -9.76 -75.20 3.13
C GLY A 71 -10.99 -74.31 3.35
N LEU A 72 -12.11 -74.88 3.82
CA LEU A 72 -13.33 -74.14 4.16
C LEU A 72 -13.10 -73.17 5.31
N GLN A 73 -12.35 -73.58 6.35
CA GLN A 73 -11.98 -72.68 7.44
C GLN A 73 -11.14 -71.49 6.96
N GLN A 74 -10.11 -71.74 6.15
CA GLN A 74 -9.27 -70.67 5.58
C GLN A 74 -10.07 -69.71 4.70
N TYR A 75 -11.01 -70.25 3.93
CA TYR A 75 -11.92 -69.44 3.13
C TYR A 75 -12.77 -68.53 4.02
N ARG A 76 -13.35 -69.08 5.08
CA ARG A 76 -14.17 -68.34 6.05
C ARG A 76 -13.37 -67.23 6.73
N GLU A 77 -12.14 -67.50 7.14
CA GLU A 77 -11.23 -66.49 7.71
C GLU A 77 -10.95 -65.34 6.72
N SER A 78 -10.81 -65.66 5.43
CA SER A 78 -10.57 -64.67 4.39
C SER A 78 -11.83 -63.85 4.07
N LEU A 79 -12.97 -64.52 3.86
CA LEU A 79 -14.26 -63.92 3.53
C LEU A 79 -14.74 -62.97 4.63
N TYR A 80 -14.45 -63.31 5.89
CA TYR A 80 -14.83 -62.53 7.06
C TYR A 80 -13.65 -61.81 7.73
N SER A 81 -12.57 -61.57 6.99
CA SER A 81 -11.44 -60.77 7.43
C SER A 81 -11.86 -59.34 7.82
N GLN A 82 -11.06 -58.69 8.67
CA GLN A 82 -11.36 -57.34 9.15
C GLN A 82 -11.48 -56.32 8.00
N SER A 83 -10.63 -56.45 6.98
CA SER A 83 -10.63 -55.57 5.80
C SER A 83 -11.91 -55.68 4.97
N LEU A 84 -12.52 -56.87 4.88
CA LEU A 84 -13.81 -57.05 4.20
C LEU A 84 -15.00 -56.71 5.09
N ARG A 85 -14.99 -57.07 6.37
CA ARG A 85 -16.07 -56.70 7.32
C ARG A 85 -16.24 -55.20 7.49
N ASN A 86 -15.14 -54.45 7.41
CA ASN A 86 -15.18 -52.99 7.52
C ASN A 86 -15.89 -52.30 6.35
N ILE A 87 -16.15 -52.99 5.23
CA ILE A 87 -16.82 -52.45 4.04
C ILE A 87 -18.19 -51.84 4.39
N HIS A 88 -18.97 -52.50 5.26
CA HIS A 88 -20.29 -51.99 5.69
C HIS A 88 -20.20 -50.82 6.68
N HIS A 89 -19.11 -50.73 7.45
CA HIS A 89 -18.96 -49.71 8.50
C HIS A 89 -18.23 -48.45 8.01
N GLN A 90 -17.63 -48.48 6.82
CA GLN A 90 -16.85 -47.37 6.30
C GLN A 90 -17.76 -46.37 5.56
N PHE A 91 -17.79 -45.13 6.06
CA PHE A 91 -18.72 -44.06 5.65
C PHE A 91 -18.78 -43.72 4.15
N PHE A 92 -17.74 -44.06 3.38
CA PHE A 92 -17.60 -43.60 2.00
C PHE A 92 -17.63 -44.72 0.96
N VAL A 93 -17.92 -45.97 1.36
CA VAL A 93 -17.93 -47.13 0.46
C VAL A 93 -19.20 -47.10 -0.39
N SER A 94 -19.08 -47.34 -1.71
CA SER A 94 -20.24 -47.34 -2.61
C SER A 94 -21.18 -48.49 -2.30
N GLU A 95 -22.48 -48.28 -2.52
CA GLU A 95 -23.49 -49.32 -2.36
C GLU A 95 -23.23 -50.53 -3.26
N ASP A 96 -22.65 -50.33 -4.44
CA ASP A 96 -22.26 -51.41 -5.35
C ASP A 96 -21.24 -52.38 -4.70
N VAL A 97 -20.28 -51.86 -3.95
CA VAL A 97 -19.27 -52.67 -3.25
C VAL A 97 -19.92 -53.45 -2.10
N LYS A 98 -20.79 -52.80 -1.32
CA LYS A 98 -21.52 -53.45 -0.21
C LYS A 98 -22.41 -54.57 -0.73
N SER A 99 -23.24 -54.28 -1.74
CA SER A 99 -24.13 -55.25 -2.36
C SER A 99 -23.36 -56.40 -3.00
N SER A 100 -22.22 -56.14 -3.65
CA SER A 100 -21.37 -57.19 -4.22
C SER A 100 -20.79 -58.11 -3.13
N TYR A 101 -20.38 -57.56 -1.98
CA TYR A 101 -19.91 -58.34 -0.85
C TYR A 101 -21.03 -59.18 -0.21
N ASP A 102 -22.23 -58.62 -0.05
CA ASP A 102 -23.39 -59.35 0.48
C ASP A 102 -23.79 -60.52 -0.45
N ASN A 103 -23.79 -60.29 -1.77
CA ASN A 103 -24.04 -61.34 -2.76
C ASN A 103 -22.95 -62.42 -2.75
N LEU A 104 -21.69 -62.04 -2.53
CA LEU A 104 -20.57 -62.98 -2.40
C LEU A 104 -20.75 -63.90 -1.19
N ILE A 105 -21.15 -63.35 -0.04
CA ILE A 105 -21.44 -64.11 1.18
C ILE A 105 -22.60 -65.09 0.92
N MET A 106 -23.73 -64.60 0.41
CA MET A 106 -24.91 -65.41 0.15
C MET A 106 -24.63 -66.57 -0.80
N ARG A 107 -23.87 -66.34 -1.88
CA ARG A 107 -23.51 -67.43 -2.81
C ARG A 107 -22.45 -68.37 -2.26
N TRP A 108 -21.58 -67.91 -1.37
CA TRP A 108 -20.61 -68.78 -0.72
C TRP A 108 -21.30 -69.87 0.11
N GLU A 109 -22.40 -69.56 0.80
CA GLU A 109 -23.16 -70.56 1.58
C GLU A 109 -23.55 -71.79 0.73
N LYS A 110 -23.91 -71.56 -0.54
CA LYS A 110 -24.21 -72.64 -1.50
C LYS A 110 -22.96 -73.47 -1.85
N MET A 111 -21.84 -72.81 -2.15
CA MET A 111 -20.58 -73.48 -2.50
C MET A 111 -20.02 -74.28 -1.31
N GLU A 112 -20.09 -73.71 -0.11
CA GLU A 112 -19.71 -74.34 1.14
C GLU A 112 -20.56 -75.60 1.41
N SER A 113 -21.88 -75.52 1.20
CA SER A 113 -22.78 -76.67 1.31
C SER A 113 -22.40 -77.79 0.33
N PHE A 114 -22.02 -77.47 -0.91
CA PHE A 114 -21.57 -78.48 -1.87
C PHE A 114 -20.27 -79.16 -1.43
N ALA A 115 -19.31 -78.39 -0.93
CA ALA A 115 -18.05 -78.93 -0.42
C ALA A 115 -18.26 -79.83 0.80
N GLN A 116 -19.09 -79.41 1.78
CA GLN A 116 -19.40 -80.21 2.97
C GLN A 116 -20.13 -81.52 2.64
N GLN A 117 -21.04 -81.49 1.66
CA GLN A 117 -21.75 -82.67 1.18
C GLN A 117 -20.93 -83.54 0.21
N LYS A 118 -19.67 -83.16 -0.07
CA LYS A 118 -18.78 -83.81 -1.05
C LYS A 118 -19.40 -83.89 -2.46
N ASN A 119 -20.26 -82.94 -2.81
CA ASN A 119 -20.94 -82.90 -4.09
C ASN A 119 -20.04 -82.22 -5.15
N PHE A 120 -19.06 -82.97 -5.64
CA PHE A 120 -18.06 -82.47 -6.61
C PHE A 120 -18.69 -81.96 -7.90
N VAL A 121 -19.70 -82.65 -8.44
CA VAL A 121 -20.32 -82.30 -9.72
C VAL A 121 -20.96 -80.92 -9.68
N GLU A 122 -21.71 -80.64 -8.61
CA GLU A 122 -22.36 -79.34 -8.42
C GLU A 122 -21.35 -78.23 -8.12
N TYR A 123 -20.33 -78.52 -7.30
CA TYR A 123 -19.24 -77.57 -7.04
C TYR A 123 -18.48 -77.22 -8.33
N GLN A 124 -18.10 -78.22 -9.14
CA GLN A 124 -17.40 -78.04 -10.41
C GLN A 124 -18.23 -77.27 -11.43
N ARG A 125 -19.55 -77.46 -11.44
CA ARG A 125 -20.45 -76.73 -12.35
C ARG A 125 -20.54 -75.25 -11.99
N ASP A 126 -20.64 -74.92 -10.71
CA ASP A 126 -20.93 -73.56 -10.25
C ASP A 126 -19.66 -72.72 -9.97
N ILE A 127 -18.49 -73.34 -9.78
CA ILE A 127 -17.24 -72.67 -9.40
C ILE A 127 -16.84 -71.53 -10.33
N ALA A 128 -16.94 -71.71 -11.65
CA ALA A 128 -16.56 -70.66 -12.61
C ALA A 128 -17.46 -69.42 -12.47
N ASN A 129 -18.77 -69.63 -12.27
CA ASN A 129 -19.72 -68.54 -12.03
C ASN A 129 -19.51 -67.87 -10.67
N TYR A 130 -19.12 -68.63 -9.65
CA TYR A 130 -18.78 -68.10 -8.33
C TYR A 130 -17.52 -67.21 -8.40
N VAL A 131 -16.44 -67.72 -9.01
CA VAL A 131 -15.18 -66.97 -9.17
C VAL A 131 -15.38 -65.71 -10.00
N ALA A 132 -16.18 -65.76 -11.07
CA ALA A 132 -16.52 -64.57 -11.86
C ALA A 132 -17.19 -63.46 -11.03
N GLN A 133 -17.92 -63.81 -9.97
CA GLN A 133 -18.48 -62.80 -9.06
C GLN A 133 -17.49 -62.30 -8.03
N VAL A 134 -16.55 -63.13 -7.59
CA VAL A 134 -15.40 -62.65 -6.82
C VAL A 134 -14.64 -61.61 -7.65
N ASP A 135 -14.44 -61.86 -8.96
CA ASP A 135 -13.84 -60.89 -9.88
C ASP A 135 -14.67 -59.60 -9.98
N GLN A 136 -16.00 -59.68 -10.12
CA GLN A 136 -16.88 -58.50 -10.11
C GLN A 136 -16.76 -57.69 -8.82
N PHE A 137 -16.71 -58.37 -7.67
CA PHE A 137 -16.50 -57.72 -6.38
C PHE A 137 -15.13 -57.02 -6.31
N VAL A 138 -14.06 -57.68 -6.77
CA VAL A 138 -12.72 -57.08 -6.86
C VAL A 138 -12.73 -55.86 -7.79
N SER A 139 -13.39 -55.93 -8.94
CA SER A 139 -13.53 -54.82 -9.87
C SER A 139 -14.32 -53.65 -9.25
N ALA A 140 -15.39 -53.92 -8.50
CA ALA A 140 -16.14 -52.90 -7.78
C ALA A 140 -15.27 -52.19 -6.72
N LEU A 141 -14.45 -52.95 -5.96
CA LEU A 141 -13.48 -52.40 -5.03
C LEU A 141 -12.44 -51.50 -5.73
N GLN A 142 -11.87 -51.97 -6.84
CA GLN A 142 -10.88 -51.24 -7.63
C GLN A 142 -11.47 -49.93 -8.18
N TYR A 143 -12.63 -50.00 -8.82
CA TYR A 143 -13.32 -48.83 -9.36
C TYR A 143 -13.65 -47.82 -8.26
N SER A 144 -14.16 -48.28 -7.10
CA SER A 144 -14.43 -47.40 -5.95
C SER A 144 -13.15 -46.72 -5.43
N ALA A 145 -12.03 -47.44 -5.37
CA ALA A 145 -10.73 -46.88 -4.98
C ALA A 145 -10.22 -45.84 -5.99
N GLU A 146 -10.33 -46.11 -7.29
CA GLU A 146 -9.92 -45.20 -8.36
C GLU A 146 -10.74 -43.91 -8.36
N GLN A 147 -12.07 -43.99 -8.24
CA GLN A 147 -12.93 -42.82 -8.16
C GLN A 147 -12.57 -41.93 -6.98
N ARG A 148 -12.31 -42.52 -5.81
CA ARG A 148 -11.85 -41.78 -4.63
C ARG A 148 -10.49 -41.11 -4.85
N TRP A 149 -9.55 -41.80 -5.50
CA TRP A 149 -8.25 -41.21 -5.84
C TRP A 149 -8.41 -40.01 -6.78
N ILE A 150 -9.21 -40.14 -7.83
CA ILE A 150 -9.50 -39.05 -8.78
C ILE A 150 -10.13 -37.86 -8.07
N LEU A 151 -11.13 -38.10 -7.21
CA LEU A 151 -11.75 -37.05 -6.39
C LEU A 151 -10.73 -36.36 -5.47
N ALA A 152 -9.85 -37.13 -4.81
CA ALA A 152 -8.78 -36.58 -3.97
C ALA A 152 -7.84 -35.68 -4.77
N VAL A 153 -7.43 -36.10 -5.98
CA VAL A 153 -6.60 -35.30 -6.88
C VAL A 153 -7.29 -33.99 -7.25
N TRP A 154 -8.57 -34.02 -7.60
CA TRP A 154 -9.33 -32.79 -7.90
C TRP A 154 -9.45 -31.85 -6.71
N VAL A 155 -9.73 -32.38 -5.52
CA VAL A 155 -9.80 -31.58 -4.29
C VAL A 155 -8.45 -30.92 -4.00
N ILE A 156 -7.35 -31.65 -4.12
CA ILE A 156 -5.99 -31.11 -3.92
C ILE A 156 -5.67 -30.05 -4.98
N ALA A 157 -5.96 -30.32 -6.26
CA ALA A 157 -5.72 -29.37 -7.35
C ALA A 157 -6.49 -28.06 -7.17
N LEU A 158 -7.79 -28.15 -6.84
CA LEU A 158 -8.63 -26.97 -6.57
C LEU A 158 -8.14 -26.21 -5.34
N SER A 159 -7.73 -26.93 -4.30
CA SER A 159 -7.18 -26.35 -3.07
C SER A 159 -5.90 -25.55 -3.33
N LEU A 160 -4.98 -26.09 -4.14
CA LEU A 160 -3.75 -25.40 -4.55
C LEU A 160 -4.04 -24.16 -5.38
N LEU A 161 -5.00 -24.22 -6.29
CA LEU A 161 -5.46 -23.06 -7.06
C LEU A 161 -6.01 -21.97 -6.13
N LEU A 162 -6.80 -22.35 -5.13
CA LEU A 162 -7.39 -21.41 -4.18
C LEU A 162 -6.31 -20.74 -3.32
N ILE A 163 -5.31 -21.50 -2.86
CA ILE A 163 -4.12 -20.95 -2.17
C ILE A 163 -3.40 -19.95 -3.07
N PHE A 164 -3.16 -20.29 -4.34
CA PHE A 164 -2.51 -19.40 -5.29
C PHE A 164 -3.28 -18.08 -5.46
N VAL A 165 -4.61 -18.15 -5.56
CA VAL A 165 -5.47 -16.96 -5.66
C VAL A 165 -5.40 -16.12 -4.39
N MET A 166 -5.45 -16.75 -3.20
CA MET A 166 -5.35 -16.03 -1.91
C MET A 166 -4.01 -15.31 -1.77
N VAL A 167 -2.90 -15.99 -2.04
CA VAL A 167 -1.55 -15.41 -1.98
C VAL A 167 -1.42 -14.27 -2.98
N SER A 168 -1.89 -14.47 -4.21
CA SER A 168 -1.91 -13.43 -5.25
C SER A 168 -2.71 -12.20 -4.82
N TYR A 169 -3.86 -12.41 -4.18
CA TYR A 169 -4.68 -11.34 -3.63
C TYR A 169 -3.97 -10.57 -2.52
N VAL A 170 -3.34 -11.26 -1.56
CA VAL A 170 -2.56 -10.62 -0.48
C VAL A 170 -1.41 -9.79 -1.04
N ASN A 171 -0.70 -10.31 -2.05
CA ASN A 171 0.38 -9.59 -2.71
C ASN A 171 -0.16 -8.31 -3.39
N TRP A 172 -1.22 -8.43 -4.19
CA TRP A 172 -1.85 -7.30 -4.85
C TRP A 172 -2.34 -6.24 -3.85
N TYR A 173 -3.00 -6.67 -2.77
CA TYR A 173 -3.47 -5.80 -1.69
C TYR A 173 -2.30 -5.07 -1.03
N THR A 174 -1.24 -5.80 -0.65
CA THR A 174 -0.04 -5.22 -0.02
C THR A 174 0.61 -4.18 -0.94
N ARG A 175 0.72 -4.48 -2.24
CA ARG A 175 1.29 -3.53 -3.21
C ARG A 175 0.45 -2.26 -3.31
N LYS A 176 -0.87 -2.38 -3.33
CA LYS A 176 -1.80 -1.24 -3.44
C LYS A 176 -1.92 -0.43 -2.14
N ALA A 177 -1.94 -1.09 -0.99
CA ALA A 177 -2.18 -0.46 0.31
C ALA A 177 -0.90 0.06 0.99
N VAL A 178 0.25 -0.57 0.72
CA VAL A 178 1.53 -0.25 1.40
C VAL A 178 2.58 0.25 0.42
N VAL A 179 2.95 -0.57 -0.58
CA VAL A 179 4.13 -0.30 -1.42
C VAL A 179 3.94 0.98 -2.25
N ARG A 180 2.83 1.11 -2.98
CA ARG A 180 2.56 2.29 -3.82
C ARG A 180 2.50 3.60 -3.01
N PRO A 181 1.76 3.69 -1.89
CA PRO A 181 1.78 4.89 -1.06
C PRO A 181 3.17 5.24 -0.48
N LEU A 182 3.98 4.25 -0.13
CA LEU A 182 5.36 4.50 0.33
C LEU A 182 6.25 5.04 -0.80
N GLU A 183 6.11 4.54 -2.02
CA GLU A 183 6.77 5.10 -3.21
C GLU A 183 6.35 6.57 -3.43
N GLN A 184 5.05 6.87 -3.30
CA GLN A 184 4.53 8.24 -3.41
C GLN A 184 5.07 9.17 -2.31
N LEU A 185 5.11 8.71 -1.06
CA LEU A 185 5.71 9.45 0.05
C LEU A 185 7.20 9.72 -0.19
N THR A 186 7.92 8.76 -0.77
CA THR A 186 9.33 8.92 -1.15
C THR A 186 9.49 10.00 -2.22
N GLN A 187 8.67 9.97 -3.27
CA GLN A 187 8.69 11.00 -4.32
C GLN A 187 8.33 12.39 -3.78
N ALA A 188 7.31 12.49 -2.93
CA ALA A 188 6.92 13.74 -2.28
C ALA A 188 8.04 14.28 -1.38
N SER A 189 8.75 13.40 -0.66
CA SER A 189 9.91 13.78 0.16
C SER A 189 11.04 14.39 -0.68
N ILE A 190 11.34 13.80 -1.84
CA ILE A 190 12.33 14.33 -2.78
C ILE A 190 11.93 15.73 -3.29
N GLN A 191 10.65 15.95 -3.61
CA GLN A 191 10.16 17.27 -4.05
C GLN A 191 10.33 18.33 -2.96
N VAL A 192 9.95 18.01 -1.72
CA VAL A 192 10.13 18.92 -0.58
C VAL A 192 11.62 19.21 -0.34
N GLN A 193 12.50 18.22 -0.49
CA GLN A 193 13.94 18.40 -0.39
C GLN A 193 14.48 19.37 -1.46
N MET A 194 13.88 19.38 -2.66
CA MET A 194 14.22 20.31 -3.75
C MET A 194 13.57 21.70 -3.59
N GLY A 195 12.93 21.99 -2.44
CA GLY A 195 12.24 23.27 -2.19
C GLY A 195 10.85 23.36 -2.83
N GLN A 196 10.34 22.26 -3.41
CA GLN A 196 9.01 22.20 -4.00
C GLN A 196 7.97 21.71 -2.97
N PHE A 197 7.42 22.65 -2.19
CA PHE A 197 6.47 22.34 -1.10
C PHE A 197 5.05 21.99 -1.58
N LYS A 198 4.73 22.26 -2.86
CA LYS A 198 3.52 21.76 -3.51
C LYS A 198 3.81 20.40 -4.15
N HIS A 199 3.98 19.39 -3.30
CA HIS A 199 4.35 18.05 -3.73
C HIS A 199 3.17 17.28 -4.38
N ILE A 200 3.43 16.10 -4.94
CA ILE A 200 2.40 15.21 -5.52
C ILE A 200 1.28 14.89 -4.51
N PRO A 201 0.02 14.73 -4.94
CA PRO A 201 -1.07 14.42 -4.02
C PRO A 201 -0.83 13.07 -3.33
N LEU A 202 -0.86 13.08 -2.01
CA LEU A 202 -0.82 11.88 -1.18
C LEU A 202 -2.24 11.53 -0.72
N ASP A 203 -2.50 10.23 -0.54
CA ASP A 203 -3.77 9.72 -0.07
C ASP A 203 -3.92 9.95 1.44
N VAL A 204 -4.44 11.12 1.81
CA VAL A 204 -4.63 11.52 3.21
C VAL A 204 -5.95 11.04 3.78
N ASP A 205 -6.89 10.54 2.99
CA ASP A 205 -8.24 10.20 3.46
C ASP A 205 -8.33 8.78 4.05
N LYS A 206 -7.30 7.96 3.84
CA LYS A 206 -7.20 6.64 4.47
C LYS A 206 -7.15 6.72 5.99
N GLU A 207 -8.00 5.91 6.62
CA GLU A 207 -8.07 5.75 8.09
C GLU A 207 -7.13 4.63 8.60
N ASP A 208 -5.95 4.50 7.98
CA ASP A 208 -4.91 3.54 8.29
C ASP A 208 -3.57 4.24 8.66
N GLU A 209 -2.53 3.46 8.97
CA GLU A 209 -1.21 4.00 9.35
C GLU A 209 -0.59 4.86 8.25
N ILE A 210 -0.78 4.45 6.99
CA ILE A 210 -0.21 5.10 5.82
C ILE A 210 -0.91 6.43 5.53
N GLY A 211 -2.25 6.47 5.65
CA GLY A 211 -3.03 7.69 5.54
C GLY A 211 -2.70 8.70 6.65
N ASN A 212 -2.49 8.23 7.88
CA ASN A 212 -2.05 9.10 8.97
C ASN A 212 -0.64 9.67 8.72
N LEU A 213 0.28 8.85 8.18
CA LEU A 213 1.61 9.30 7.78
C LEU A 213 1.53 10.33 6.65
N ALA A 214 0.73 10.08 5.61
CA ALA A 214 0.48 11.02 4.52
C ALA A 214 -0.07 12.36 5.02
N ARG A 215 -1.09 12.34 5.91
CA ARG A 215 -1.67 13.54 6.49
C ARG A 215 -0.66 14.36 7.30
N THR A 216 0.14 13.66 8.11
CA THR A 216 1.18 14.29 8.94
C THR A 216 2.27 14.90 8.07
N PHE A 217 2.74 14.17 7.05
CA PHE A 217 3.73 14.64 6.09
C PHE A 217 3.25 15.87 5.31
N THR A 218 2.04 15.84 4.76
CA THR A 218 1.48 16.98 4.02
C THR A 218 1.34 18.22 4.89
N LYS A 219 0.95 18.06 6.17
CA LYS A 219 0.91 19.18 7.10
C LYS A 219 2.30 19.77 7.35
N MET A 220 3.31 18.93 7.64
CA MET A 220 4.69 19.38 7.85
C MET A 220 5.26 20.10 6.62
N SER A 221 5.05 19.54 5.42
CA SER A 221 5.49 20.15 4.16
C SER A 221 4.84 21.52 3.91
N SER A 222 3.53 21.64 4.19
CA SER A 222 2.81 22.91 4.06
C SER A 222 3.30 23.97 5.04
N GLU A 223 3.56 23.60 6.29
CA GLU A 223 4.13 24.51 7.30
C GLU A 223 5.54 24.97 6.91
N LEU A 224 6.38 24.05 6.42
CA LEU A 224 7.72 24.38 5.94
C LEU A 224 7.68 25.34 4.74
N GLY A 225 6.76 25.11 3.79
CA GLY A 225 6.56 26.02 2.67
C GLY A 225 6.14 27.42 3.10
N LYS A 226 5.24 27.54 4.09
CA LYS A 226 4.85 28.84 4.67
C LYS A 226 6.02 29.55 5.33
N LEU A 227 6.86 28.82 6.08
CA LEU A 227 8.06 29.37 6.71
C LEU A 227 9.05 29.91 5.66
N TYR A 228 9.31 29.16 4.60
CA TYR A 228 10.17 29.60 3.50
C TYR A 228 9.63 30.84 2.80
N SER A 229 8.34 30.86 2.42
CA SER A 229 7.73 32.04 1.77
C SER A 229 7.72 33.26 2.68
N SER A 230 7.50 33.09 3.99
CA SER A 230 7.57 34.19 4.94
C SER A 230 8.99 34.73 5.08
N LEU A 231 10.00 33.86 5.08
CA LEU A 231 11.41 34.26 5.15
C LEU A 231 11.82 35.02 3.89
N GLU A 232 11.44 34.53 2.71
CA GLU A 232 11.71 35.18 1.43
C GLU A 232 11.06 36.57 1.36
N ALA A 233 9.81 36.71 1.79
CA ALA A 233 9.14 38.00 1.88
C ALA A 233 9.87 38.97 2.82
N THR A 234 10.31 38.49 3.99
CA THR A 234 11.06 39.30 4.97
C THR A 234 12.42 39.74 4.42
N VAL A 235 13.13 38.84 3.72
CA VAL A 235 14.42 39.15 3.08
C VAL A 235 14.21 40.20 1.99
N ASN A 236 13.19 40.04 1.15
CA ASN A 236 12.89 41.00 0.08
C ASN A 236 12.52 42.38 0.65
N GLU A 237 11.72 42.44 1.70
CA GLU A 237 11.39 43.68 2.40
C GLU A 237 12.65 44.37 2.94
N LYS A 238 13.53 43.63 3.62
CA LYS A 238 14.79 44.18 4.13
C LYS A 238 15.72 44.66 3.01
N THR A 239 15.83 43.91 1.91
CA THR A 239 16.64 44.31 0.75
C THR A 239 16.10 45.59 0.12
N GLN A 240 14.78 45.71 -0.06
CA GLN A 240 14.17 46.94 -0.57
C GLN A 240 14.42 48.14 0.35
N LYS A 241 14.23 47.96 1.66
CA LYS A 241 14.51 49.02 2.65
C LYS A 241 15.98 49.44 2.63
N LEU A 242 16.90 48.48 2.52
CA LEU A 242 18.33 48.74 2.49
C LEU A 242 18.75 49.46 1.20
N GLN A 243 18.17 49.09 0.05
CA GLN A 243 18.35 49.80 -1.22
C GLN A 243 17.83 51.24 -1.15
N GLN A 244 16.67 51.46 -0.53
CA GLN A 244 16.11 52.79 -0.34
C GLN A 244 17.03 53.65 0.53
N THR A 245 17.48 53.14 1.69
CA THR A 245 18.42 53.86 2.56
C THR A 245 19.73 54.17 1.85
N ASN A 246 20.28 53.22 1.09
CA ASN A 246 21.53 53.43 0.34
C ASN A 246 21.38 54.51 -0.74
N ARG A 247 20.24 54.52 -1.45
CA ARG A 247 19.93 55.57 -2.42
C ARG A 247 19.84 56.94 -1.76
N SER A 248 19.14 57.07 -0.63
CA SER A 248 19.05 58.33 0.12
C SER A 248 20.42 58.81 0.60
N LEU A 249 21.25 57.92 1.18
CA LEU A 249 22.62 58.28 1.61
C LEU A 249 23.49 58.74 0.44
N THR A 250 23.41 58.07 -0.71
CA THR A 250 24.17 58.45 -1.91
C THR A 250 23.76 59.82 -2.42
N THR A 251 22.45 60.12 -2.43
CA THR A 251 21.94 61.44 -2.80
C THR A 251 22.43 62.53 -1.85
N LEU A 252 22.34 62.29 -0.53
CA LEU A 252 22.81 63.25 0.48
C LEU A 252 24.32 63.50 0.34
N TYR A 253 25.11 62.44 0.14
CA TYR A 253 26.55 62.56 -0.06
C TYR A 253 26.90 63.37 -1.32
N HIS A 254 26.21 63.12 -2.44
CA HIS A 254 26.42 63.87 -3.68
C HIS A 254 26.07 65.37 -3.52
N CYS A 255 25.00 65.68 -2.78
CA CYS A 255 24.65 67.07 -2.47
C CYS A 255 25.71 67.75 -1.60
N SER A 256 26.19 67.08 -0.55
CA SER A 256 27.24 67.60 0.33
C SER A 256 28.56 67.86 -0.43
N GLN A 257 28.95 66.97 -1.34
CA GLN A 257 30.17 67.13 -2.13
C GLN A 257 30.09 68.33 -3.09
N LEU A 258 28.92 68.58 -3.69
CA LEU A 258 28.69 69.75 -4.56
C LEU A 258 28.81 71.07 -3.79
N VAL A 259 28.38 71.10 -2.53
CA VAL A 259 28.42 72.29 -1.67
C VAL A 259 29.82 72.58 -1.14
N THR A 260 30.62 71.55 -0.86
CA THR A 260 31.95 71.71 -0.24
C THR A 260 33.10 71.98 -1.21
N THR A 261 32.98 71.58 -2.48
CA THR A 261 34.12 71.63 -3.42
C THR A 261 34.18 72.85 -4.34
N ASN A 262 33.18 73.73 -4.33
CA ASN A 262 33.12 74.90 -5.21
C ASN A 262 32.84 76.19 -4.43
N ASN A 263 33.41 77.32 -4.88
CA ASN A 263 32.95 78.65 -4.47
C ASN A 263 31.45 78.75 -4.81
N ILE A 264 30.61 78.83 -3.79
CA ILE A 264 29.15 78.88 -3.92
C ILE A 264 28.82 79.96 -4.96
N ASN A 265 28.23 79.55 -6.08
CA ASN A 265 27.74 80.42 -7.13
C ASN A 265 26.28 80.04 -7.44
N GLY A 266 25.50 80.98 -7.98
CA GLY A 266 24.06 80.77 -8.18
C GLY A 266 23.72 79.53 -9.02
N LYS A 267 24.61 79.09 -9.92
CA LYS A 267 24.42 77.89 -10.73
C LYS A 267 24.53 76.60 -9.92
N ILE A 268 25.48 76.52 -8.98
CA ILE A 268 25.65 75.33 -8.13
C ILE A 268 24.48 75.22 -7.16
N LEU A 269 24.06 76.33 -6.56
CA LEU A 269 22.88 76.36 -5.68
C LEU A 269 21.63 75.90 -6.42
N GLN A 270 21.46 76.35 -7.67
CA GLN A 270 20.35 75.91 -8.54
C GLN A 270 20.41 74.40 -8.83
N MET A 271 21.59 73.84 -9.11
CA MET A 271 21.75 72.40 -9.33
C MET A 271 21.48 71.58 -8.05
N VAL A 272 21.90 72.05 -6.89
CA VAL A 272 21.61 71.40 -5.59
C VAL A 272 20.11 71.40 -5.34
N MET A 273 19.44 72.54 -5.50
CA MET A 273 17.99 72.62 -5.34
C MET A 273 17.23 71.76 -6.34
N GLN A 274 17.70 71.67 -7.58
CA GLN A 274 17.06 70.83 -8.60
C GLN A 274 17.22 69.33 -8.30
N ASN A 275 18.36 68.94 -7.73
CA ASN A 275 18.56 67.58 -7.25
C ASN A 275 17.66 67.27 -6.05
N ILE A 276 17.53 68.18 -5.07
CA ILE A 276 16.63 68.03 -3.92
C ILE A 276 15.18 67.88 -4.39
N MET A 277 14.72 68.76 -5.29
CA MET A 277 13.38 68.71 -5.85
C MET A 277 13.10 67.36 -6.53
N SER A 278 14.09 66.82 -7.24
CA SER A 278 13.96 65.55 -7.97
C SER A 278 14.03 64.33 -7.04
N SER A 279 14.89 64.36 -6.01
CA SER A 279 15.10 63.23 -5.09
C SER A 279 13.96 63.06 -4.11
N GLU A 280 13.42 64.17 -3.60
CA GLU A 280 12.32 64.20 -2.63
C GLU A 280 10.95 64.32 -3.32
N HIS A 281 10.90 64.18 -4.65
CA HIS A 281 9.68 64.24 -5.47
C HIS A 281 8.84 65.51 -5.23
N LEU A 282 9.47 66.66 -5.02
CA LEU A 282 8.78 67.91 -4.72
C LEU A 282 8.10 68.48 -5.97
N ARG A 283 6.91 69.07 -5.81
CA ARG A 283 6.18 69.76 -6.90
C ARG A 283 6.64 71.20 -7.09
N TYR A 284 7.08 71.79 -5.99
CA TYR A 284 7.53 73.17 -5.90
C TYR A 284 8.60 73.25 -4.83
N LEU A 285 9.63 74.02 -5.11
CA LEU A 285 10.73 74.29 -4.20
C LEU A 285 11.23 75.71 -4.46
N GLU A 286 11.22 76.55 -3.44
CA GLU A 286 11.71 77.92 -3.46
C GLU A 286 12.66 78.13 -2.28
N LEU A 287 13.79 78.76 -2.54
CA LEU A 287 14.75 79.18 -1.54
C LEU A 287 14.76 80.70 -1.55
N GLU A 288 14.40 81.28 -0.43
CA GLU A 288 14.41 82.71 -0.17
C GLU A 288 15.58 83.03 0.76
N VAL A 289 16.62 83.68 0.24
CA VAL A 289 17.82 84.03 1.01
C VAL A 289 17.61 85.39 1.65
N LEU A 290 17.76 85.45 2.97
CA LEU A 290 17.59 86.69 3.73
C LEU A 290 18.69 87.69 3.35
N ASP A 291 18.31 88.95 3.16
CA ASP A 291 19.20 90.06 2.80
C ASP A 291 20.00 89.88 1.48
N ALA A 292 19.61 88.92 0.63
CA ALA A 292 20.33 88.60 -0.60
C ALA A 292 19.43 88.10 -1.73
N GLU A 293 18.40 88.87 -2.11
CA GLU A 293 17.37 88.50 -3.11
C GLU A 293 17.91 87.92 -4.44
N HIS A 294 19.08 88.36 -4.89
CA HIS A 294 19.75 87.81 -6.09
C HIS A 294 20.13 86.32 -6.02
N TRP A 295 20.03 85.68 -4.85
CA TRP A 295 20.22 84.24 -4.63
C TRP A 295 18.91 83.47 -4.52
N ASN A 296 17.76 84.14 -4.64
CA ASN A 296 16.48 83.46 -4.57
C ASN A 296 16.32 82.54 -5.78
N ILE A 297 15.96 81.28 -5.54
CA ILE A 297 15.81 80.27 -6.57
C ILE A 297 14.44 79.64 -6.41
N CYS A 298 13.68 79.62 -7.50
CA CYS A 298 12.36 79.02 -7.55
C CYS A 298 12.35 77.91 -8.63
N LEU A 299 11.94 76.71 -8.24
CA LEU A 299 11.83 75.54 -9.09
C LEU A 299 10.42 74.94 -9.01
N GLY A 300 9.87 74.59 -10.18
CA GLY A 300 8.51 74.04 -10.28
C GLY A 300 7.43 75.11 -10.36
N THR A 301 6.17 74.71 -10.11
CA THR A 301 5.01 75.62 -10.15
C THR A 301 4.19 75.46 -8.88
N LYS A 302 4.04 76.57 -8.14
CA LYS A 302 3.28 76.62 -6.90
C LYS A 302 1.81 76.30 -7.19
N GLN A 303 1.28 75.25 -6.56
CA GLN A 303 -0.12 74.85 -6.70
C GLN A 303 -0.97 75.56 -5.64
N PRO A 304 -2.00 76.34 -6.02
CA PRO A 304 -2.77 77.15 -5.06
C PRO A 304 -3.63 76.33 -4.09
N LEU A 305 -3.91 75.07 -4.42
CA LEU A 305 -4.73 74.15 -3.63
C LEU A 305 -3.92 73.30 -2.63
N ILE A 306 -2.58 73.40 -2.64
CA ILE A 306 -1.70 72.65 -1.74
C ILE A 306 -0.99 73.64 -0.82
N GLU A 307 -1.07 73.41 0.48
CA GLU A 307 -0.39 74.25 1.47
C GLU A 307 1.13 74.18 1.27
N CYS A 308 1.78 75.33 1.25
CA CYS A 308 3.23 75.42 1.09
C CYS A 308 3.89 75.29 2.47
N GLN A 309 4.76 74.30 2.63
CA GLN A 309 5.50 74.11 3.86
C GLN A 309 6.77 74.95 3.83
N GLN A 310 7.28 75.31 5.01
CA GLN A 310 8.44 76.18 5.20
C GLN A 310 9.44 75.47 6.11
N THR A 311 10.72 75.65 5.83
CA THR A 311 11.81 75.11 6.65
C THR A 311 12.94 76.13 6.69
N ASP A 312 13.29 76.59 7.89
CA ASP A 312 14.34 77.59 8.09
C ASP A 312 15.71 76.95 7.83
N VAL A 313 16.51 77.58 6.97
CA VAL A 313 17.88 77.19 6.68
C VAL A 313 18.80 78.01 7.58
N SER A 314 19.47 77.35 8.50
CA SER A 314 20.28 78.02 9.53
C SER A 314 21.69 77.46 9.61
N MET A 315 22.68 78.33 9.79
CA MET A 315 24.07 77.93 10.05
C MET A 315 24.49 78.55 11.38
N GLU A 316 25.04 77.73 12.29
CA GLU A 316 25.51 78.19 13.62
C GLU A 316 24.47 78.96 14.48
N GLY A 317 23.17 78.71 14.23
CA GLY A 317 22.06 79.34 14.97
C GLY A 317 21.54 80.64 14.37
N GLU A 318 22.13 81.12 13.28
CA GLU A 318 21.64 82.26 12.52
C GLU A 318 20.85 81.78 11.29
N THR A 319 19.64 82.30 11.08
CA THR A 319 18.81 81.94 9.93
C THR A 319 19.30 82.69 8.71
N LEU A 320 19.68 81.96 7.66
CA LEU A 320 20.27 82.53 6.45
C LEU A 320 19.27 82.53 5.27
N ALA A 321 18.36 81.56 5.24
CA ALA A 321 17.37 81.45 4.19
C ALA A 321 16.12 80.70 4.67
N ILE A 322 15.03 80.78 3.92
CA ILE A 322 13.79 80.05 4.15
C ILE A 322 13.53 79.18 2.93
N LEU A 323 13.30 77.89 3.14
CA LEU A 323 12.97 76.93 2.10
C LEU A 323 11.45 76.71 2.08
N HIS A 324 10.78 77.14 1.01
CA HIS A 324 9.37 76.90 0.75
C HIS A 324 9.19 75.71 -0.19
N TRP A 325 8.34 74.75 0.15
CA TRP A 325 8.18 73.55 -0.66
C TRP A 325 6.78 72.94 -0.63
N GLN A 326 6.44 72.20 -1.68
CA GLN A 326 5.17 71.45 -1.79
C GLN A 326 5.37 69.97 -2.11
N ALA A 327 4.66 69.16 -1.32
CA ALA A 327 4.40 67.74 -1.47
C ALA A 327 4.20 67.20 -2.90
N GLY A 328 5.07 66.33 -3.41
CA GLY A 328 4.66 65.37 -4.46
C GLY A 328 4.30 64.00 -3.89
N LEU A 329 4.09 63.04 -4.79
CA LEU A 329 3.80 61.65 -4.43
C LEU A 329 4.92 60.75 -4.97
N PRO A 330 5.53 59.89 -4.14
CA PRO A 330 5.32 59.76 -2.69
C PRO A 330 5.77 60.99 -1.89
N CYS A 331 5.17 61.22 -0.71
CA CYS A 331 5.51 62.36 0.15
C CYS A 331 6.99 62.30 0.63
N PRO A 332 7.69 63.44 0.73
CA PRO A 332 9.07 63.51 1.16
C PRO A 332 9.21 63.17 2.65
N ASP A 333 10.40 62.70 3.04
CA ASP A 333 10.72 62.50 4.46
C ASP A 333 11.04 63.85 5.11
N LEU A 334 10.21 64.26 6.08
CA LEU A 334 10.39 65.51 6.84
C LEU A 334 11.75 65.60 7.54
N ARG A 335 12.35 64.46 7.91
CA ARG A 335 13.71 64.44 8.49
C ARG A 335 14.76 64.83 7.45
N THR A 336 14.59 64.40 6.21
CA THR A 336 15.48 64.78 5.11
C THR A 336 15.37 66.28 4.83
N MET A 337 14.15 66.83 4.82
CA MET A 337 13.94 68.27 4.62
C MET A 337 14.60 69.11 5.73
N ASN A 338 14.49 68.68 7.00
CA ASN A 338 15.17 69.36 8.10
C ASN A 338 16.70 69.21 8.04
N ASN A 339 17.21 68.03 7.65
CA ASN A 339 18.66 67.81 7.51
C ASN A 339 19.26 68.57 6.32
N LEU A 340 18.49 68.88 5.29
CA LEU A 340 18.92 69.70 4.15
C LEU A 340 18.98 71.20 4.50
N ALA A 341 18.28 71.62 5.56
CA ALA A 341 18.21 72.99 6.03
C ALA A 341 19.22 73.31 7.15
N GLN A 342 19.96 72.31 7.63
CA GLN A 342 21.12 72.47 8.52
C GLN A 342 22.41 72.33 7.71
#